data_AF-A0A483CXA0-F1
#
_entry.id   AF-A0A483CXA0-F1
#
_cell.length_a   1.000
_cell.length_b   1.000
_cell.length_c   1.000
_cell.angle_alpha   90.00
_cell.angle_beta   90.00
_cell.angle_gamma   90.00
#
_symmetry.space_group_name_H-M   'P 1'
#
loop_
_entity.id
_entity.type
_entity.pdbx_description
1 polymer ?
#
loop_
_entity_poly.entity_id
_entity_poly.type
_entity_poly.pdbx_seq_one_letter_code
_entity_poly.pdbx_strand_id
1 'polypeptide(L)'
;MERRGVLLAVVIAALFGIVSLQAVLRGAPTPLALLVRLFALNAFCALAVAAMMTPFLGEIRAVFGRPFIRMHHFFVAFGLSAAILHPLSVAVLAASPSVFIPSFASWGAFWALAGRPALYMLIIAAGAAIFRRRLGGAWRFLHMLVYLALLFAIVHANLIGTDLADPVVGIILNGAALGVFAAFVLKRYRRWRR
;
A
#
# COMPACT_ATOMS: atom_id res chain seq x y z
N MET A 1 15.29 21.64 5.25
CA MET A 1 13.87 21.36 4.95
C MET A 1 13.05 22.47 5.57
N GLU A 2 12.11 23.06 4.82
CA GLU A 2 11.16 24.02 5.40
C GLU A 2 10.32 23.34 6.50
N ARG A 3 9.77 24.12 7.45
CA ARG A 3 8.94 23.61 8.55
C ARG A 3 7.81 22.67 8.08
N ARG A 4 7.23 22.95 6.91
CA ARG A 4 6.18 22.14 6.26
C ARG A 4 6.68 20.74 5.88
N GLY A 5 7.92 20.64 5.40
CA GLY A 5 8.57 19.36 5.09
C GLY A 5 8.78 18.50 6.32
N VAL A 6 9.26 19.12 7.41
CA VAL A 6 9.46 18.42 8.68
C VAL A 6 8.11 17.93 9.21
N LEU A 7 7.08 18.77 9.18
CA LEU A 7 5.75 18.39 9.63
C LEU A 7 5.18 17.20 8.83
N LEU A 8 5.25 17.24 7.50
CA LEU A 8 4.76 16.12 6.68
C LEU A 8 5.56 14.83 6.95
N ALA A 9 6.88 14.93 7.11
CA ALA A 9 7.71 13.77 7.46
C ALA A 9 7.34 13.21 8.85
N VAL A 10 7.07 14.06 9.83
CA VAL A 10 6.61 13.67 11.18
C VAL A 10 5.24 13.01 11.11
N VAL A 11 4.29 13.54 10.33
CA VAL A 11 2.96 12.93 10.16
C VAL A 11 3.08 11.55 9.51
N ILE A 12 3.92 11.40 8.49
CA ILE A 12 4.17 10.10 7.87
C ILE A 12 4.85 9.16 8.89
N ALA A 13 5.88 9.61 9.61
CA ALA A 13 6.54 8.79 10.61
C ALA A 13 5.58 8.36 11.73
N ALA A 14 4.70 9.26 12.19
CA ALA A 14 3.67 8.97 13.16
C ALA A 14 2.66 7.94 12.63
N LEU A 15 2.23 8.05 11.37
CA LEU A 15 1.34 7.06 10.74
C LEU A 15 1.94 5.65 10.77
N PHE A 16 3.22 5.49 10.41
CA PHE A 16 3.92 4.19 10.46
C PHE A 16 4.17 3.72 11.89
N GLY A 17 4.55 4.64 12.78
CA GLY A 17 4.84 4.38 14.18
C GLY A 17 3.60 3.91 14.94
N ILE A 18 2.46 4.57 14.74
CA ILE A 18 1.19 4.25 15.41
C ILE A 18 0.71 2.86 14.99
N VAL A 19 0.62 2.57 13.69
CA VAL A 19 0.14 1.24 13.24
C VAL A 19 1.07 0.11 13.69
N SER A 20 2.38 0.36 13.71
CA SER A 20 3.37 -0.63 14.17
C SER A 20 3.32 -0.83 15.68
N LEU A 21 3.19 0.26 16.45
CA LEU A 21 3.05 0.21 17.91
C LEU A 21 1.78 -0.54 18.30
N GLN A 22 0.65 -0.25 17.67
CA GLN A 22 -0.60 -0.97 17.92
C GLN A 22 -0.47 -2.46 17.59
N ALA A 23 0.25 -2.81 16.51
CA ALA A 23 0.51 -4.20 16.20
C ALA A 23 1.28 -4.92 17.33
N VAL A 24 2.31 -4.26 17.87
CA VAL A 24 3.12 -4.76 18.99
C VAL A 24 2.31 -4.86 20.28
N LEU A 25 1.58 -3.79 20.66
CA LEU A 25 0.82 -3.72 21.90
C LEU A 25 -0.28 -4.77 21.99
N ARG A 26 -0.93 -5.08 20.87
CA ARG A 26 -1.95 -6.13 20.80
C ARG A 26 -1.38 -7.54 20.99
N GLY A 27 -0.06 -7.71 20.85
CA GLY A 27 0.63 -8.98 20.99
C GLY A 27 0.41 -9.93 19.81
N ALA A 28 1.31 -10.90 19.65
CA ALA A 28 1.19 -11.96 18.66
C ALA A 28 1.67 -13.28 19.26
N PRO A 29 1.11 -14.44 18.85
CA PRO A 29 1.48 -15.73 19.41
C PRO A 29 2.93 -16.11 19.12
N THR A 30 3.52 -15.58 18.05
CA THR A 30 4.92 -15.80 17.68
C THR A 30 5.53 -14.53 17.08
N PRO A 31 6.87 -14.38 17.09
CA PRO A 31 7.55 -13.28 16.40
C PRO A 31 7.22 -13.22 14.91
N LEU A 32 7.08 -14.38 14.25
CA LEU A 32 6.72 -14.43 12.83
C LEU A 32 5.27 -13.95 12.58
N ALA A 33 4.34 -14.23 13.49
CA ALA A 33 2.98 -13.68 13.42
C ALA A 33 2.96 -12.16 13.61
N LEU A 34 3.84 -11.60 14.45
CA LEU A 34 4.02 -10.16 14.56
C LEU A 34 4.57 -9.57 13.24
N LEU A 35 5.57 -10.22 12.63
CA LEU A 35 6.13 -9.79 11.35
C LEU A 35 5.08 -9.77 10.23
N VAL A 36 4.21 -10.78 10.15
CA VAL A 36 3.08 -10.80 9.19
C VAL A 36 2.24 -9.53 9.29
N ARG A 37 1.89 -9.12 10.52
CA ARG A 37 1.07 -7.93 10.78
C ARG A 37 1.82 -6.65 10.46
N LEU A 38 3.07 -6.54 10.92
CA LEU A 38 3.93 -5.38 10.64
C LEU A 38 4.13 -5.18 9.13
N PHE A 39 4.39 -6.25 8.38
CA PHE A 39 4.53 -6.18 6.93
C PHE A 39 3.22 -5.77 6.26
N ALA A 40 2.07 -6.32 6.66
CA ALA A 40 0.77 -5.93 6.09
C ALA A 40 0.48 -4.44 6.27
N LEU A 41 0.56 -3.96 7.52
CA LEU A 41 0.20 -2.58 7.87
C LEU A 41 1.14 -1.57 7.20
N ASN A 42 2.44 -1.81 7.28
CA ASN A 42 3.45 -0.89 6.74
C ASN A 42 3.50 -0.94 5.21
N ALA A 43 3.23 -2.08 4.57
CA ALA A 43 3.07 -2.17 3.12
C ALA A 43 1.94 -1.26 2.64
N PHE A 44 0.77 -1.37 3.26
CA PHE A 44 -0.40 -0.58 2.89
C PHE A 44 -0.12 0.91 3.07
N CYS A 45 0.41 1.31 4.23
CA CYS A 45 0.75 2.69 4.53
C CYS A 45 1.73 3.29 3.50
N ALA A 46 2.80 2.57 3.18
CA ALA A 46 3.81 3.05 2.25
C ALA A 46 3.29 3.18 0.81
N LEU A 47 2.57 2.18 0.32
CA LEU A 47 2.01 2.21 -1.03
C LEU A 47 0.89 3.25 -1.14
N ALA A 48 0.07 3.43 -0.10
CA ALA A 48 -0.95 4.48 -0.05
C ALA A 48 -0.32 5.88 -0.10
N VAL A 49 0.70 6.14 0.74
CA VAL A 49 1.47 7.39 0.71
C VAL A 49 2.07 7.63 -0.68
N ALA A 50 2.71 6.62 -1.27
CA ALA A 50 3.30 6.72 -2.60
C ALA A 50 2.26 7.06 -3.70
N ALA A 51 1.06 6.48 -3.63
CA ALA A 51 -0.02 6.72 -4.58
C ALA A 51 -0.63 8.13 -4.40
N MET A 52 -0.80 8.59 -3.15
CA MET A 52 -1.34 9.91 -2.83
C MET A 52 -0.43 11.07 -3.28
N MET A 53 0.88 10.85 -3.44
CA MET A 53 1.79 11.88 -3.93
C MET A 53 1.55 12.28 -5.40
N THR A 54 0.89 11.43 -6.19
CA THR A 54 0.87 11.56 -7.65
C THR A 54 0.18 12.82 -8.23
N PRO A 55 -0.89 13.38 -7.64
CA PRO A 55 -1.41 14.68 -8.06
C PRO A 55 -0.58 15.88 -7.59
N PHE A 56 0.37 15.70 -6.66
CA PHE A 56 1.09 16.76 -5.94
C PHE A 56 2.58 16.83 -6.30
N LEU A 57 2.94 16.61 -7.58
CA LEU A 57 4.34 16.46 -8.00
C LEU A 57 5.22 17.69 -7.65
N GLY A 58 4.68 18.90 -7.80
CA GLY A 58 5.40 20.15 -7.52
C GLY A 58 5.52 20.40 -6.03
N GLU A 59 4.44 20.16 -5.30
CA GLU A 59 4.33 20.33 -3.85
C GLU A 59 5.27 19.36 -3.12
N ILE A 60 5.35 18.09 -3.54
CA ILE A 60 6.30 17.12 -2.98
C ILE A 60 7.73 17.58 -3.18
N ARG A 61 8.07 18.14 -4.35
CA ARG A 61 9.41 18.70 -4.59
C ARG A 61 9.70 19.90 -3.69
N ALA A 62 8.73 20.81 -3.53
CA ALA A 62 8.89 21.99 -2.68
C ALA A 62 9.06 21.61 -1.20
N VAL A 63 8.22 20.70 -0.71
CA VAL A 63 8.14 20.31 0.70
C VAL A 63 9.37 19.50 1.13
N PHE A 64 9.81 18.53 0.32
CA PHE A 64 10.95 17.67 0.66
C PHE A 64 12.30 18.16 0.12
N GLY A 65 12.32 19.15 -0.78
CA GLY A 65 13.53 19.59 -1.47
C GLY A 65 14.17 18.50 -2.35
N ARG A 66 13.43 17.43 -2.66
CA ARG A 66 13.90 16.26 -3.42
C ARG A 66 12.98 15.99 -4.61
N PRO A 67 13.48 15.43 -5.72
CA PRO A 67 12.63 15.06 -6.85
C PRO A 67 11.53 14.08 -6.44
N PHE A 68 10.31 14.29 -6.93
CA PHE A 68 9.16 13.40 -6.70
C PHE A 68 9.53 11.93 -6.88
N ILE A 69 10.24 11.58 -7.96
CA ILE A 69 10.55 10.18 -8.27
C ILE A 69 11.40 9.52 -7.18
N ARG A 70 12.28 10.28 -6.50
CA ARG A 70 13.10 9.77 -5.40
C ARG A 70 12.24 9.46 -4.17
N MET A 71 11.33 10.37 -3.83
CA MET A 71 10.40 10.17 -2.71
C MET A 71 9.43 9.03 -2.99
N HIS A 72 8.83 9.02 -4.19
CA HIS A 72 7.93 7.96 -4.62
C HIS A 72 8.61 6.58 -4.60
N HIS A 73 9.80 6.45 -5.19
CA HIS A 73 10.52 5.16 -5.17
C HIS A 73 10.94 4.72 -3.78
N PHE A 74 11.26 5.63 -2.84
CA PHE A 74 11.56 5.25 -1.47
C PHE A 74 10.37 4.51 -0.83
N PHE A 75 9.17 5.12 -0.89
CA PHE A 75 7.96 4.50 -0.33
C PHE A 75 7.53 3.26 -1.13
N VAL A 76 7.67 3.26 -2.46
CA VAL A 76 7.35 2.09 -3.29
C VAL A 76 8.29 0.92 -3.00
N ALA A 77 9.61 1.15 -2.88
CA ALA A 77 10.56 0.09 -2.59
C ALA A 77 10.25 -0.56 -1.24
N PHE A 78 10.13 0.25 -0.19
CA PHE A 78 9.76 -0.25 1.13
C PHE A 78 8.39 -0.96 1.13
N GLY A 79 7.38 -0.34 0.52
CA GLY A 79 6.02 -0.86 0.47
C GLY A 79 5.89 -2.17 -0.32
N LEU A 80 6.57 -2.29 -1.46
CA LEU A 80 6.59 -3.54 -2.25
C LEU A 80 7.36 -4.65 -1.53
N SER A 81 8.49 -4.34 -0.90
CA SER A 81 9.22 -5.31 -0.08
C SER A 81 8.33 -5.86 1.04
N ALA A 82 7.66 -4.99 1.79
CA ALA A 82 6.73 -5.39 2.83
C ALA A 82 5.51 -6.16 2.26
N ALA A 83 4.96 -5.75 1.12
CA ALA A 83 3.84 -6.42 0.46
C ALA A 83 4.19 -7.84 -0.03
N ILE A 84 5.45 -8.10 -0.36
CA ILE A 84 5.96 -9.43 -0.73
C ILE A 84 6.27 -10.24 0.52
N LEU A 85 6.91 -9.64 1.52
CA LEU A 85 7.27 -10.32 2.77
C LEU A 85 6.04 -10.74 3.57
N HIS A 86 4.95 -9.97 3.56
CA HIS A 86 3.71 -10.32 4.21
C HIS A 86 3.19 -11.73 3.83
N PRO A 87 2.83 -12.01 2.56
CA PRO A 87 2.33 -13.34 2.17
C PRO A 87 3.41 -14.42 2.23
N LEU A 88 4.71 -14.08 2.09
CA LEU A 88 5.79 -15.05 2.34
C LEU A 88 5.80 -15.51 3.80
N SER A 89 5.71 -14.58 4.76
CA SER A 89 5.62 -14.91 6.18
C SER A 89 4.34 -15.68 6.51
N VAL A 90 3.21 -15.36 5.87
CA VAL A 90 1.97 -16.15 5.99
C VAL A 90 2.15 -17.55 5.42
N ALA A 91 2.83 -17.71 4.28
CA ALA A 91 3.10 -19.03 3.67
C ALA A 91 3.90 -19.93 4.61
N VAL A 92 4.90 -19.37 5.29
CA VAL A 92 5.73 -20.07 6.28
C VAL A 92 4.88 -20.48 7.48
N LEU A 93 4.07 -19.57 8.05
CA LEU A 93 3.19 -19.88 9.19
C LEU A 93 2.15 -20.95 8.84
N ALA A 94 1.58 -20.88 7.64
CA ALA A 94 0.55 -21.81 7.17
C ALA A 94 1.14 -23.12 6.62
N ALA A 95 2.48 -23.23 6.52
CA ALA A 95 3.19 -24.31 5.83
C ALA A 95 2.60 -24.61 4.44
N SER A 96 2.18 -23.59 3.70
CA SER A 96 1.41 -23.77 2.47
C SER A 96 1.67 -22.66 1.44
N PRO A 97 2.02 -23.01 0.19
CA PRO A 97 2.13 -22.03 -0.90
C PRO A 97 0.76 -21.60 -1.43
N SER A 98 -0.34 -22.21 -0.99
CA SER A 98 -1.69 -21.87 -1.43
C SER A 98 -2.08 -20.41 -1.15
N VAL A 99 -1.38 -19.75 -0.22
CA VAL A 99 -1.55 -18.33 0.10
C VAL A 99 -1.28 -17.42 -1.10
N PHE A 100 -0.58 -17.89 -2.13
CA PHE A 100 -0.35 -17.14 -3.36
C PHE A 100 -1.45 -17.34 -4.40
N ILE A 101 -2.27 -18.38 -4.30
CA ILE A 101 -3.23 -18.74 -5.35
C ILE A 101 -4.58 -18.05 -5.10
N PRO A 102 -5.09 -17.19 -6.00
CA PRO A 102 -6.41 -16.58 -5.84
C PRO A 102 -7.52 -17.64 -5.66
N SER A 103 -8.46 -17.39 -4.75
CA SER A 103 -9.57 -18.30 -4.48
C SER A 103 -10.85 -17.81 -5.16
N PHE A 104 -11.49 -18.69 -5.93
CA PHE A 104 -12.78 -18.45 -6.58
C PHE A 104 -13.89 -19.34 -6.02
N ALA A 105 -13.68 -19.93 -4.84
CA ALA A 105 -14.63 -20.87 -4.23
C ALA A 105 -15.99 -20.24 -3.93
N SER A 106 -16.02 -18.95 -3.58
CA SER A 106 -17.24 -18.16 -3.41
C SER A 106 -16.93 -16.67 -3.52
N TRP A 107 -17.98 -15.84 -3.68
CA TRP A 107 -17.85 -14.39 -3.68
C TRP A 107 -17.21 -13.86 -2.40
N GLY A 108 -17.66 -14.35 -1.24
CA GLY A 108 -17.09 -13.97 0.06
C GLY A 108 -15.63 -14.39 0.20
N ALA A 109 -15.28 -15.61 -0.20
CA ALA A 109 -13.92 -16.11 -0.13
C ALA A 109 -12.96 -15.33 -1.04
N PHE A 110 -13.40 -14.94 -2.23
CA PHE A 110 -12.60 -14.13 -3.15
C PHE A 110 -12.20 -12.79 -2.52
N TRP A 111 -13.17 -12.07 -1.93
CA TRP A 111 -12.91 -10.77 -1.31
C TRP A 111 -12.14 -10.88 0.01
N ALA A 112 -12.48 -11.86 0.84
CA ALA A 112 -11.75 -12.15 2.07
C ALA A 112 -10.29 -12.47 1.78
N LEU A 113 -9.99 -13.12 0.66
CA LEU A 113 -8.64 -13.46 0.20
C LEU A 113 -8.14 -12.52 -0.92
N ALA A 114 -8.69 -11.31 -1.05
CA ALA A 114 -8.34 -10.38 -2.13
C ALA A 114 -6.87 -9.92 -2.10
N GLY A 115 -6.17 -10.09 -0.97
CA GLY A 115 -4.72 -9.91 -0.90
C GLY A 115 -3.94 -10.78 -1.89
N ARG A 116 -4.46 -11.97 -2.24
CA ARG A 116 -3.81 -12.88 -3.21
C ARG A 116 -3.80 -12.27 -4.62
N PRO A 117 -4.93 -11.92 -5.25
CA PRO A 117 -4.92 -11.21 -6.53
C PRO A 117 -4.26 -9.82 -6.47
N ALA A 118 -4.32 -9.11 -5.34
CA ALA A 118 -3.66 -7.81 -5.18
C ALA A 118 -2.13 -7.89 -5.39
N LEU A 119 -1.49 -8.97 -4.91
CA LEU A 119 -0.05 -9.17 -5.09
C LEU A 119 0.35 -9.21 -6.56
N TYR A 120 -0.40 -9.93 -7.40
CA TYR A 120 -0.13 -9.99 -8.84
C TYR A 120 -0.33 -8.64 -9.51
N MET A 121 -1.37 -7.89 -9.13
CA MET A 121 -1.60 -6.53 -9.62
C MET A 121 -0.42 -5.60 -9.29
N LEU A 122 0.14 -5.70 -8.08
CA LEU A 122 1.34 -4.94 -7.68
C LEU A 122 2.57 -5.34 -8.50
N ILE A 123 2.80 -6.64 -8.70
CA ILE A 123 3.92 -7.15 -9.51
C ILE A 123 3.81 -6.64 -10.96
N ILE A 124 2.63 -6.73 -11.57
CA ILE A 124 2.39 -6.24 -12.93
C ILE A 124 2.59 -4.73 -13.00
N ALA A 125 2.06 -3.97 -12.03
CA ALA A 125 2.20 -2.51 -12.01
C ALA A 125 3.65 -2.04 -11.81
N ALA A 126 4.41 -2.74 -10.96
CA ALA A 126 5.83 -2.48 -10.73
C ALA A 126 6.65 -2.85 -11.98
N GLY A 127 6.41 -4.03 -12.55
CA GLY A 127 7.02 -4.49 -13.80
C GLY A 127 6.78 -3.49 -14.94
N ALA A 128 5.55 -2.99 -15.08
CA ALA A 128 5.23 -1.97 -16.08
C ALA A 128 6.08 -0.70 -15.93
N ALA A 129 6.28 -0.22 -14.70
CA ALA A 129 7.11 0.96 -14.42
C ALA A 129 8.61 0.72 -14.71
N ILE A 130 9.11 -0.49 -14.42
CA ILE A 130 10.48 -0.92 -14.73
C ILE A 130 10.69 -0.97 -16.26
N PHE A 131 9.80 -1.65 -16.98
CA PHE A 131 9.87 -1.83 -18.43
C PHE A 131 9.22 -0.70 -19.23
N ARG A 132 9.02 0.48 -18.62
CA ARG A 132 8.29 1.62 -19.22
C ARG A 132 8.80 2.05 -20.60
N ARG A 133 10.09 1.87 -20.88
CA ARG A 133 10.70 2.21 -22.19
C ARG A 133 10.22 1.26 -23.30
N ARG A 134 10.04 -0.03 -23.00
CA ARG A 134 9.57 -1.04 -23.96
C ARG A 134 8.07 -0.99 -24.17
N LEU A 135 7.32 -0.63 -23.12
CA LEU A 135 5.85 -0.61 -23.13
C LEU A 135 5.24 0.70 -23.66
N GLY A 136 6.04 1.70 -24.01
CA GLY A 136 5.57 2.95 -24.63
C GLY A 136 4.51 3.68 -23.80
N GLY A 137 3.29 3.86 -24.33
CA GLY A 137 2.18 4.47 -23.58
C GLY A 137 1.51 3.53 -22.58
N ALA A 138 1.57 2.21 -22.81
CA ALA A 138 0.80 1.21 -22.09
C ALA A 138 1.23 1.07 -20.62
N TRP A 139 2.49 1.35 -20.28
CA TRP A 139 2.96 1.26 -18.89
C TRP A 139 2.14 2.13 -17.94
N ARG A 140 1.65 3.30 -18.40
CA ARG A 140 0.85 4.20 -17.56
C ARG A 140 -0.48 3.58 -17.19
N PHE A 141 -1.08 2.84 -18.12
CA PHE A 141 -2.32 2.13 -17.90
C PHE A 141 -2.11 0.96 -16.94
N LEU A 142 -1.11 0.11 -17.20
CA LEU A 142 -0.77 -1.02 -16.34
C LEU A 142 -0.36 -0.57 -14.93
N HIS A 143 0.37 0.54 -14.81
CA HIS A 143 0.75 1.08 -13.52
C HIS A 143 -0.46 1.60 -12.71
N MET A 144 -1.62 1.84 -13.33
CA MET A 144 -2.84 2.14 -12.57
C MET A 144 -3.37 0.95 -11.78
N LEU A 145 -2.91 -0.27 -12.06
CA LEU A 145 -3.32 -1.45 -11.28
C LEU A 145 -2.96 -1.31 -9.79
N VAL A 146 -2.03 -0.41 -9.41
CA VAL A 146 -1.78 -0.08 -8.00
C VAL A 146 -3.05 0.39 -7.27
N TYR A 147 -3.92 1.18 -7.91
CA TYR A 147 -5.15 1.65 -7.26
C TYR A 147 -6.12 0.48 -7.00
N LEU A 148 -6.21 -0.46 -7.95
CA LEU A 148 -7.03 -1.66 -7.78
C LEU A 148 -6.42 -2.62 -6.75
N ALA A 149 -5.11 -2.77 -6.74
CA ALA A 149 -4.41 -3.57 -5.73
C ALA A 149 -4.63 -3.01 -4.32
N LEU A 150 -4.57 -1.69 -4.15
CA LEU A 150 -4.85 -1.04 -2.86
C LEU A 150 -6.32 -1.17 -2.45
N LEU A 151 -7.27 -1.14 -3.40
CA LEU A 151 -8.68 -1.47 -3.13
C LEU A 151 -8.82 -2.89 -2.59
N PHE A 152 -8.20 -3.85 -3.27
CA PHE A 152 -8.26 -5.25 -2.89
C PHE A 152 -7.60 -5.49 -1.53
N ALA A 153 -6.47 -4.84 -1.27
CA ALA A 153 -5.77 -4.93 0.00
C ALA A 153 -6.60 -4.38 1.16
N ILE A 154 -7.27 -3.23 1.00
CA ILE A 154 -8.11 -2.67 2.08
C ILE A 154 -9.39 -3.48 2.30
N VAL A 155 -10.01 -4.04 1.25
CA VAL A 155 -11.17 -4.93 1.39
C VAL A 155 -10.77 -6.20 2.14
N HIS A 156 -9.66 -6.83 1.73
CA HIS A 156 -9.08 -7.98 2.43
C HIS A 156 -8.80 -7.67 3.91
N ALA A 157 -8.19 -6.52 4.19
CA ALA A 157 -7.89 -6.10 5.56
C ALA A 157 -9.16 -5.89 6.40
N ASN A 158 -10.23 -5.31 5.84
CA ASN A 158 -11.49 -5.13 6.59
C ASN A 158 -12.22 -6.45 6.83
N LEU A 159 -12.11 -7.42 5.92
CA LEU A 159 -12.83 -8.68 6.04
C LEU A 159 -12.15 -9.67 6.97
N ILE A 160 -10.82 -9.76 6.96
CA ILE A 160 -10.09 -10.76 7.76
C ILE A 160 -8.89 -10.21 8.54
N GLY A 161 -8.54 -8.94 8.36
CA GLY A 161 -7.42 -8.30 9.06
C GLY A 161 -7.78 -8.02 10.51
N THR A 162 -7.27 -8.86 11.42
CA THR A 162 -7.55 -8.73 12.86
C THR A 162 -7.18 -7.36 13.41
N ASP A 163 -6.08 -6.77 12.93
CA ASP A 163 -5.58 -5.43 13.32
C ASP A 163 -6.62 -4.32 13.17
N LEU A 164 -7.53 -4.39 12.18
CA LEU A 164 -8.53 -3.35 11.95
C LEU A 164 -9.66 -3.34 12.98
N ALA A 165 -9.74 -4.35 13.85
CA ALA A 165 -10.61 -4.29 15.02
C ALA A 165 -10.16 -3.23 16.03
N ASP A 166 -8.89 -2.79 15.98
CA ASP A 166 -8.47 -1.58 16.69
C ASP A 166 -8.98 -0.34 15.92
N PRO A 167 -9.77 0.54 16.54
CA PRO A 167 -10.40 1.64 15.85
C PRO A 167 -9.38 2.65 15.32
N VAL A 168 -8.22 2.82 15.97
CA VAL A 168 -7.17 3.74 15.50
C VAL A 168 -6.55 3.21 14.22
N VAL A 169 -6.17 1.93 14.20
CA VAL A 169 -5.65 1.28 12.99
C VAL A 169 -6.68 1.28 11.88
N GLY A 170 -7.94 0.95 12.20
CA GLY A 170 -9.07 0.96 11.26
C GLY A 170 -9.28 2.33 10.61
N ILE A 171 -9.27 3.42 11.39
CA ILE A 171 -9.41 4.79 10.90
C ILE A 171 -8.22 5.16 10.01
N ILE A 172 -6.99 4.85 10.42
CA ILE A 172 -5.79 5.19 9.65
C ILE A 172 -5.80 4.48 8.29
N LEU A 173 -6.02 3.17 8.25
CA LEU A 173 -5.96 2.40 7.00
C LEU A 173 -7.12 2.74 6.07
N ASN A 174 -8.35 2.83 6.56
CA ASN A 174 -9.50 3.20 5.74
C ASN A 174 -9.43 4.67 5.29
N GLY A 175 -8.95 5.57 6.14
CA GLY A 175 -8.70 6.97 5.79
C GLY A 175 -7.62 7.11 4.71
N ALA A 176 -6.52 6.36 4.82
CA ALA A 176 -5.49 6.30 3.79
C ALA A 176 -6.03 5.74 2.47
N ALA A 177 -6.87 4.71 2.52
CA ALA A 177 -7.53 4.16 1.33
C ALA A 177 -8.40 5.22 0.65
N LEU A 178 -9.25 5.93 1.41
CA LEU A 178 -10.06 7.03 0.90
C LEU A 178 -9.19 8.13 0.27
N GLY A 179 -8.08 8.49 0.93
CA GLY A 179 -7.10 9.45 0.42
C GLY A 179 -6.49 9.03 -0.92
N VAL A 180 -6.19 7.74 -1.10
CA VAL A 180 -5.69 7.18 -2.37
C VAL A 180 -6.71 7.37 -3.50
N PHE A 181 -7.98 7.05 -3.27
CA PHE A 181 -9.01 7.22 -4.29
C PHE A 181 -9.34 8.69 -4.56
N ALA A 182 -9.34 9.53 -3.52
CA ALA A 182 -9.46 10.98 -3.68
C ALA A 182 -8.30 11.55 -4.53
N ALA A 183 -7.06 11.12 -4.26
CA ALA A 183 -5.89 11.51 -5.05
C ALA A 183 -5.97 11.02 -6.51
N PHE A 184 -6.49 9.80 -6.74
CA PHE A 184 -6.76 9.29 -8.08
C PHE A 184 -7.75 10.19 -8.82
N VAL A 185 -8.91 10.47 -8.24
CA VAL A 185 -9.96 11.31 -8.83
C VAL A 185 -9.42 12.72 -9.10
N LEU A 186 -8.73 13.32 -8.13
CA LEU A 186 -8.13 14.66 -8.27
C LEU A 186 -7.14 14.71 -9.44
N LYS A 187 -6.29 13.69 -9.59
CA LYS A 187 -5.34 13.60 -10.71
C LYS A 187 -6.06 13.51 -12.06
N ARG A 188 -7.18 12.76 -12.14
CA ARG A 188 -7.99 12.64 -13.37
C ARG A 188 -8.66 13.95 -13.71
N TYR A 189 -9.28 14.58 -12.73
CA TYR A 189 -9.96 15.86 -12.88
C TYR A 189 -9.00 16.96 -13.37
N ARG A 190 -7.81 17.09 -12.74
CA ARG A 190 -6.77 18.05 -13.16
C ARG A 190 -6.27 17.81 -14.59
N ARG A 191 -6.28 16.57 -15.07
CA ARG A 191 -5.88 16.23 -16.44
C ARG A 191 -6.96 16.54 -17.47
N TRP A 192 -8.23 16.35 -17.13
CA TRP A 192 -9.36 16.65 -18.02
C TRP A 192 -9.55 18.15 -18.22
N ARG A 193 -9.24 18.97 -17.21
CA ARG A 193 -9.30 20.43 -17.26
C ARG A 193 -8.16 21.13 -18.01
N ARG A 194 -7.14 20.39 -18.44
CA ARG A 194 -5.98 20.90 -19.18
C ARG A 194 -6.10 20.49 -20.62
#